data_AF-A0A1I0VHB0-F1
#
_entry.id   AF-A0A1I0VHB0-F1
#
_cell.length_a   1.000
_cell.length_b   1.000
_cell.length_c   1.000
_cell.angle_alpha   90.00
_cell.angle_beta   90.00
_cell.angle_gamma   90.00
#
_symmetry.space_group_name_H-M   'P 1'
#
loop_
_entity.id
_entity.type
_entity.pdbx_description
1 polymer ?
#
loop_
_entity_poly.entity_id
_entity_poly.type
_entity_poly.pdbx_seq_one_letter_code
_entity_poly.pdbx_strand_id
1 'polypeptide(L)'
;MTDKYSITTYCSADGEYVAEHMREMDAFECRAAGFATPLEAIQQGFEMSTNMKTGSYNGVPLCVWGEVPDTCGGAVIWQLGTDEVKHHKRAFMVESKKVIESMLTEYEYLTNVVCLENKESVRWLKWLGAQFQEETAMIMGKPFARFYIERSEG
;
A
#
# COMPACT_ATOMS: atom_id res chain seq x y z
N MET A 1 -9.89 4.71 27.52
CA MET A 1 -9.26 5.25 26.30
C MET A 1 -9.91 4.51 25.14
N THR A 2 -10.52 5.23 24.20
CA THR A 2 -11.16 4.63 23.03
C THR A 2 -10.06 4.22 22.06
N ASP A 3 -10.08 2.96 21.61
CA ASP A 3 -9.10 2.46 20.66
C ASP A 3 -9.08 3.34 19.40
N LYS A 4 -7.88 3.74 18.95
CA LYS A 4 -7.74 4.78 17.92
C LYS A 4 -6.73 4.39 16.85
N TYR A 5 -7.15 4.54 15.60
CA TYR A 5 -6.26 4.56 14.45
C TYR A 5 -5.58 5.93 14.34
N SER A 6 -4.27 5.94 14.07
CA SER A 6 -3.48 7.14 13.88
C SER A 6 -2.62 7.04 12.63
N ILE A 7 -2.43 8.18 11.97
CA ILE A 7 -1.50 8.33 10.85
C ILE A 7 -0.41 9.31 11.29
N THR A 8 0.85 8.89 11.16
CA THR A 8 2.02 9.71 11.48
C THR A 8 2.96 9.77 10.28
N THR A 9 3.88 10.74 10.29
CA THR A 9 5.03 10.70 9.39
C THR A 9 5.84 9.44 9.69
N TYR A 10 6.32 8.80 8.62
CA TYR A 10 7.15 7.60 8.74
C TYR A 10 8.38 7.84 9.62
N CYS A 11 8.74 6.82 10.39
CA CYS A 11 10.04 6.73 11.05
C CYS A 11 10.63 5.33 10.83
N SER A 12 11.95 5.22 10.93
CA SER A 12 12.66 3.95 10.66
C SER A 12 12.23 2.81 11.58
N ALA A 13 11.95 3.10 12.85
CA ALA A 13 11.51 2.10 13.82
C ALA A 13 10.17 1.45 13.43
N ASP A 14 9.22 2.23 12.88
CA ASP A 14 7.97 1.67 12.35
C ASP A 14 8.24 0.80 11.12
N GLY A 15 9.15 1.23 10.24
CA GLY A 15 9.57 0.47 9.07
C GLY A 15 10.20 -0.87 9.42
N GLU A 16 11.10 -0.88 10.41
CA GLU A 16 11.72 -2.08 10.96
C GLU A 16 10.67 -3.04 11.53
N TYR A 17 9.72 -2.50 12.32
CA TYR A 17 8.63 -3.31 12.88
C TYR A 17 7.76 -3.91 11.77
N VAL A 18 7.37 -3.11 10.77
CA VAL A 18 6.55 -3.59 9.65
C VAL A 18 7.32 -4.62 8.82
N ALA A 19 8.62 -4.45 8.61
CA ALA A 19 9.46 -5.42 7.91
C ALA A 19 9.49 -6.78 8.62
N GLU A 20 9.63 -6.78 9.95
CA GLU A 20 9.68 -8.00 10.78
C GLU A 20 8.31 -8.71 10.83
N HIS A 21 7.22 -7.95 10.81
CA HIS A 21 5.85 -8.47 10.95
C HIS A 21 5.07 -8.46 9.62
N MET A 22 5.77 -8.34 8.50
CA MET A 22 5.16 -8.19 7.18
C MET A 22 4.33 -9.41 6.82
N ARG A 23 3.13 -9.19 6.25
CA ARG A 23 2.33 -10.29 5.72
C ARG A 23 3.09 -11.04 4.64
N GLU A 24 2.95 -12.36 4.62
CA GLU A 24 3.69 -13.24 3.70
C GLU A 24 3.54 -12.83 2.23
N MET A 25 2.33 -12.41 1.83
CA MET A 25 2.06 -12.00 0.44
C MET A 25 2.72 -10.66 0.09
N ASP A 26 2.75 -9.70 1.01
CA ASP A 26 3.46 -8.42 0.81
C ASP A 26 4.97 -8.70 0.71
N ALA A 27 5.52 -9.56 1.57
CA ALA A 27 6.93 -9.98 1.50
C ALA A 27 7.25 -10.73 0.19
N PHE A 28 6.31 -11.51 -0.34
CA PHE A 28 6.43 -12.13 -1.66
C PHE A 28 6.46 -11.08 -2.77
N GLU A 29 5.57 -10.08 -2.74
CA GLU A 29 5.55 -9.00 -3.73
C GLU A 29 6.84 -8.16 -3.68
N CYS A 30 7.43 -7.91 -2.49
CA CYS A 30 8.76 -7.31 -2.37
C CYS A 30 9.83 -8.12 -3.11
N ARG A 31 9.87 -9.45 -2.92
CA ARG A 31 10.81 -10.31 -3.64
C ARG A 31 10.54 -10.32 -5.14
N ALA A 32 9.28 -10.34 -5.55
CA ALA A 32 8.88 -10.28 -6.95
C ALA A 32 9.28 -8.96 -7.62
N ALA A 33 9.31 -7.85 -6.86
CA ALA A 33 9.83 -6.56 -7.27
C ALA A 33 11.37 -6.48 -7.28
N GLY A 34 12.08 -7.53 -6.86
CA GLY A 34 13.53 -7.64 -6.90
C GLY A 34 14.26 -7.29 -5.61
N PHE A 35 13.55 -7.03 -4.51
CA PHE A 35 14.17 -6.74 -3.22
C PHE A 35 14.62 -8.01 -2.51
N ALA A 36 15.79 -8.00 -1.89
CA ALA A 36 16.30 -9.13 -1.13
C ALA A 36 15.57 -9.26 0.22
N THR A 37 15.14 -8.14 0.82
CA THR A 37 14.42 -8.14 2.11
C THR A 37 13.22 -7.19 2.14
N PRO A 38 12.23 -7.46 3.00
CA PRO A 38 11.14 -6.50 3.29
C PRO A 38 11.63 -5.12 3.74
N LEU A 39 12.68 -5.06 4.56
CA LEU A 39 13.23 -3.80 5.05
C LEU A 39 13.85 -2.97 3.93
N GLU A 40 14.56 -3.62 3.01
CA GLU A 40 15.12 -2.96 1.82
C GLU A 40 14.02 -2.34 0.95
N ALA A 41 12.90 -3.05 0.74
CA ALA A 41 11.77 -2.51 0.01
C ALA A 41 11.17 -1.26 0.68
N ILE A 42 11.06 -1.27 2.02
CA ILE A 42 10.61 -0.12 2.82
C ILE A 42 11.59 1.06 2.71
N GLN A 43 12.89 0.79 2.79
CA GLN A 43 13.93 1.81 2.67
C GLN A 43 13.93 2.46 1.28
N GLN A 44 13.85 1.65 0.22
CA GLN A 44 13.71 2.16 -1.15
C GLN A 44 12.43 3.00 -1.29
N GLY A 45 11.32 2.52 -0.71
CA GLY A 45 10.07 3.25 -0.67
C GLY A 45 10.22 4.62 -0.02
N PHE A 46 10.92 4.70 1.11
CA PHE A 46 11.19 5.96 1.81
C PHE A 46 12.03 6.92 0.97
N GLU A 47 13.05 6.43 0.27
CA GLU A 47 13.94 7.26 -0.56
C GLU A 47 13.22 7.86 -1.79
N MET A 48 12.26 7.12 -2.37
CA MET A 48 11.57 7.57 -3.60
C MET A 48 10.29 8.35 -3.33
N SER A 49 9.65 8.14 -2.17
CA SER A 49 8.32 8.69 -1.93
C SER A 49 8.38 10.16 -1.57
N THR A 50 7.43 10.95 -2.11
CA THR A 50 7.31 12.37 -1.74
C THR A 50 6.84 12.52 -0.31
N ASN A 51 5.89 11.69 0.12
CA ASN A 51 5.56 11.50 1.52
C ASN A 51 5.45 10.02 1.83
N MET A 52 6.01 9.63 2.98
CA MET A 52 5.82 8.30 3.54
C MET A 52 5.18 8.43 4.91
N LYS A 53 4.22 7.56 5.18
CA LYS A 53 3.41 7.58 6.41
C LYS A 53 3.36 6.20 7.04
N THR A 54 3.16 6.20 8.36
CA THR A 54 2.84 5.01 9.14
C THR A 54 1.38 5.08 9.58
N GLY A 55 0.67 3.96 9.46
CA GLY A 55 -0.66 3.76 10.01
C GLY A 55 -0.57 2.83 11.20
N SER A 56 -1.09 3.26 12.34
CA SER A 56 -0.99 2.49 13.58
C SER A 56 -2.35 2.40 14.27
N TYR A 57 -2.56 1.35 15.04
CA TYR A 57 -3.71 1.20 15.92
C TYR A 57 -3.24 1.04 17.36
N ASN A 58 -3.67 1.94 18.25
CA ASN A 58 -3.18 2.01 19.62
C ASN A 58 -1.64 2.05 19.74
N GLY A 59 -0.98 2.71 18.79
CA GLY A 59 0.48 2.83 18.74
C GLY A 59 1.22 1.64 18.12
N VAL A 60 0.52 0.57 17.74
CA VAL A 60 1.12 -0.57 17.03
C VAL A 60 1.10 -0.32 15.51
N PRO A 61 2.25 -0.33 14.81
CA PRO A 61 2.29 -0.15 13.37
C PRO A 61 1.55 -1.28 12.62
N LEU A 62 0.59 -0.88 11.80
CA LEU A 62 -0.18 -1.77 10.94
C LEU A 62 0.37 -1.80 9.51
N CYS A 63 0.83 -0.65 9.03
CA CYS A 63 1.34 -0.49 7.69
C CYS A 63 2.22 0.74 7.57
N VAL A 64 3.05 0.72 6.53
CA VAL A 64 3.65 1.91 5.95
C VAL A 64 3.23 2.03 4.50
N TRP A 65 3.11 3.26 4.01
CA TRP A 65 2.81 3.53 2.60
C TRP A 65 3.45 4.84 2.16
N GLY A 66 3.54 5.00 0.85
CA GLY A 66 3.94 6.25 0.23
C GLY A 66 3.48 6.34 -1.22
N GLU A 67 3.78 7.49 -1.80
CA GLU A 67 3.48 7.80 -3.18
C GLU A 67 4.71 8.36 -3.91
N VAL A 68 4.88 7.93 -5.15
CA VAL A 68 5.94 8.37 -6.06
C VAL A 68 5.28 9.00 -7.27
N PRO A 69 5.31 10.34 -7.43
CA PRO A 69 4.73 11.01 -8.58
C PRO A 69 5.34 10.51 -9.89
N ASP A 70 4.52 10.38 -10.92
CA ASP A 70 4.98 10.15 -12.29
C ASP A 70 4.99 11.45 -13.10
N THR A 71 5.45 11.37 -14.35
CA THR A 71 5.57 12.52 -15.24
C THR A 71 4.27 12.90 -15.94
N CYS A 72 3.20 12.15 -15.73
CA CYS A 72 1.92 12.26 -16.43
C CYS A 72 0.80 12.78 -15.51
N GLY A 73 1.14 13.28 -14.32
CA GLY A 73 0.17 13.83 -13.36
C GLY A 73 -0.44 12.78 -12.42
N GLY A 74 0.00 11.52 -12.51
CA GLY A 74 -0.38 10.46 -11.57
C GLY A 74 0.68 10.18 -10.53
N ALA A 75 0.44 9.15 -9.71
CA ALA A 75 1.42 8.62 -8.78
C ALA A 75 1.38 7.10 -8.68
N VAL A 76 2.54 6.50 -8.51
CA VAL A 76 2.66 5.10 -8.07
C VAL A 76 2.45 5.06 -6.55
N ILE A 77 1.39 4.38 -6.10
CA ILE A 77 1.10 4.21 -4.68
C ILE A 77 1.49 2.81 -4.22
N TRP A 78 2.11 2.69 -3.05
CA TRP A 78 2.52 1.39 -2.51
C TRP A 78 2.24 1.35 -1.01
N GLN A 79 1.92 0.17 -0.49
CA GLN A 79 1.64 -0.05 0.92
C GLN A 79 2.15 -1.43 1.32
N LEU A 80 2.90 -1.50 2.41
CA LEU A 80 3.43 -2.75 2.98
C LEU A 80 2.90 -2.88 4.41
N GLY A 81 2.30 -4.03 4.73
CA GLY A 81 1.46 -4.18 5.90
C GLY A 81 1.77 -5.41 6.74
N THR A 82 1.37 -5.34 8.00
CA THR A 82 1.50 -6.43 8.96
C THR A 82 0.21 -7.23 9.06
N ASP A 83 0.32 -8.44 9.58
CA ASP A 83 -0.84 -9.30 9.86
C ASP A 83 -1.86 -8.65 10.81
N GLU A 84 -1.45 -7.65 11.61
CA GLU A 84 -2.31 -6.93 12.56
C GLU A 84 -3.47 -6.19 11.89
N VAL A 85 -3.35 -5.85 10.60
CA VAL A 85 -4.46 -5.22 9.85
C VAL A 85 -5.74 -6.05 9.91
N LYS A 86 -5.66 -7.38 9.99
CA LYS A 86 -6.86 -8.24 10.06
C LYS A 86 -7.67 -8.03 11.35
N HIS A 87 -7.00 -7.65 12.43
CA HIS A 87 -7.63 -7.38 13.72
C HIS A 87 -8.28 -5.99 13.78
N HIS A 88 -7.84 -5.07 12.90
CA HIS A 88 -8.29 -3.67 12.87
C HIS A 88 -8.90 -3.26 11.51
N LYS A 89 -9.37 -4.24 10.74
CA LYS A 89 -9.78 -4.10 9.34
C LYS A 89 -10.76 -2.96 9.09
N ARG A 90 -11.76 -2.76 9.95
CA ARG A 90 -12.76 -1.69 9.76
C ARG A 90 -12.10 -0.31 9.82
N ALA A 91 -11.27 -0.07 10.83
CA ALA A 91 -10.59 1.21 10.98
C ALA A 91 -9.60 1.42 9.83
N PHE A 92 -8.82 0.40 9.50
CA PHE A 92 -7.89 0.42 8.36
C PHE A 92 -8.61 0.79 7.05
N MET A 93 -9.70 0.10 6.69
CA MET A 93 -10.44 0.40 5.46
C MET A 93 -10.94 1.86 5.42
N VAL A 94 -11.60 2.32 6.49
CA VAL A 94 -12.13 3.70 6.56
C VAL A 94 -11.02 4.72 6.33
N GLU A 95 -9.87 4.56 6.98
CA GLU A 95 -8.75 5.47 6.82
C GLU A 95 -8.06 5.33 5.45
N SER A 96 -7.96 4.11 4.88
CA SER A 96 -7.45 3.92 3.51
C SER A 96 -8.27 4.71 2.50
N LYS A 97 -9.60 4.72 2.60
CA LYS A 97 -10.45 5.46 1.66
C LYS A 97 -10.19 6.96 1.74
N LYS A 98 -10.11 7.51 2.95
CA LYS A 98 -9.79 8.94 3.16
C LYS A 98 -8.42 9.31 2.59
N VAL A 99 -7.41 8.45 2.79
CA VAL A 99 -6.07 8.67 2.25
C VAL A 99 -6.10 8.69 0.72
N ILE A 100 -6.76 7.73 0.09
CA ILE A 100 -6.88 7.65 -1.37
C ILE A 100 -7.66 8.85 -1.93
N GLU A 101 -8.77 9.24 -1.29
CA GLU A 101 -9.53 10.44 -1.67
C GLU A 101 -8.70 11.71 -1.55
N SER A 102 -7.86 11.83 -0.52
CA SER A 102 -6.93 12.95 -0.35
C SER A 102 -5.87 12.97 -1.45
N MET A 103 -5.24 11.82 -1.74
CA MET A 103 -4.23 11.71 -2.80
C MET A 103 -4.82 12.08 -4.17
N LEU A 104 -6.06 11.71 -4.45
CA LEU A 104 -6.76 12.06 -5.70
C LEU A 104 -7.15 13.56 -5.78
N THR A 105 -6.91 14.37 -4.75
CA THR A 105 -6.96 15.83 -4.87
C THR A 105 -5.68 16.42 -5.45
N GLU A 106 -4.58 15.66 -5.41
CA GLU A 106 -3.24 16.08 -5.84
C GLU A 106 -2.82 15.39 -7.14
N TYR A 107 -3.28 14.16 -7.38
CA TYR A 107 -2.95 13.35 -8.55
C TYR A 107 -4.19 13.03 -9.39
N GLU A 108 -4.03 13.01 -10.71
CA GLU A 108 -5.11 12.66 -11.64
C GLU A 108 -5.52 11.18 -11.51
N TYR A 109 -4.53 10.31 -11.27
CA TYR A 109 -4.73 8.89 -11.02
C TYR A 109 -3.68 8.33 -10.07
N LEU A 110 -4.01 7.20 -9.43
CA LEU A 110 -3.08 6.40 -8.62
C LEU A 110 -2.95 5.02 -9.25
N THR A 111 -1.73 4.50 -9.39
CA THR A 111 -1.49 3.19 -10.00
C THR A 111 -0.49 2.38 -9.19
N ASN A 112 -0.57 1.05 -9.32
CA ASN A 112 0.55 0.16 -9.06
C ASN A 112 0.27 -1.19 -9.74
N VAL A 113 1.17 -2.14 -9.54
CA VAL A 113 1.04 -3.53 -9.94
C VAL A 113 0.86 -4.38 -8.68
N VAL A 114 -0.06 -5.34 -8.71
CA VAL A 114 -0.36 -6.23 -7.57
C VAL A 114 -0.45 -7.67 -8.05
N CYS A 115 -0.07 -8.62 -7.19
CA CYS A 115 -0.29 -10.04 -7.48
C CYS A 115 -1.78 -10.36 -7.40
N LEU A 116 -2.35 -10.95 -8.44
CA LEU A 116 -3.77 -11.33 -8.46
C LEU A 116 -4.09 -12.46 -7.48
N GLU A 117 -3.09 -13.19 -7.00
CA GLU A 117 -3.24 -14.16 -5.91
C GLU A 117 -3.29 -13.51 -4.52
N ASN A 118 -2.91 -12.23 -4.39
CA ASN A 118 -3.09 -11.43 -3.18
C ASN A 118 -4.58 -11.03 -3.02
N LYS A 119 -5.43 -12.02 -2.76
CA LYS A 119 -6.89 -11.84 -2.73
C LYS A 119 -7.35 -10.81 -1.71
N GLU A 120 -6.59 -10.58 -0.65
CA GLU A 120 -6.88 -9.55 0.34
C GLU A 120 -6.65 -8.15 -0.21
N SER A 121 -5.45 -7.87 -0.73
CA SER A 121 -5.14 -6.59 -1.35
C SER A 121 -6.01 -6.33 -2.57
N VAL A 122 -6.26 -7.33 -3.42
CA VAL A 122 -7.15 -7.17 -4.58
C VAL A 122 -8.58 -6.78 -4.16
N ARG A 123 -9.15 -7.40 -3.10
CA ARG A 123 -10.48 -7.01 -2.60
C ARG A 123 -10.48 -5.61 -2.00
N TRP A 124 -9.43 -5.27 -1.25
CA TRP A 124 -9.27 -3.94 -0.67
C TRP A 124 -9.13 -2.85 -1.73
N LEU A 125 -8.29 -3.07 -2.76
CA LEU A 125 -8.13 -2.18 -3.91
C LEU A 125 -9.45 -2.00 -4.68
N LYS A 126 -10.20 -3.08 -4.93
CA LYS A 126 -11.54 -2.97 -5.53
C LYS A 126 -12.48 -2.11 -4.69
N TRP A 127 -12.45 -2.25 -3.36
CA TRP A 127 -13.24 -1.42 -2.46
C TRP A 127 -12.80 0.06 -2.48
N LEU A 128 -11.52 0.33 -2.68
CA LEU A 128 -11.00 1.68 -2.87
C LEU A 128 -11.41 2.30 -4.21
N GLY A 129 -11.85 1.50 -5.18
CA GLY A 129 -12.28 1.93 -6.51
C GLY A 129 -11.32 1.55 -7.63
N ALA A 130 -10.36 0.66 -7.37
CA ALA A 130 -9.38 0.26 -8.37
C ALA A 130 -9.99 -0.52 -9.53
N GLN A 131 -9.66 -0.09 -10.75
CA GLN A 131 -9.88 -0.80 -11.99
C GLN A 131 -8.59 -1.52 -12.40
N PHE A 132 -8.70 -2.80 -12.76
CA PHE A 132 -7.56 -3.64 -13.10
C PHE A 132 -7.47 -3.79 -14.62
N GLN A 133 -6.26 -3.67 -15.17
CA GLN A 133 -6.02 -3.97 -16.57
C GLN A 133 -6.19 -5.48 -16.82
N GLU A 134 -6.68 -5.82 -18.02
CA GLU A 134 -6.83 -7.22 -18.45
C GLU A 134 -5.49 -7.90 -18.70
N GLU A 135 -4.49 -7.14 -19.17
CA GLU A 135 -3.14 -7.63 -19.40
C GLU A 135 -2.44 -7.96 -18.09
N THR A 136 -1.91 -9.19 -17.99
CA THR A 136 -1.18 -9.67 -16.82
C THR A 136 0.23 -10.09 -17.17
N ALA A 137 1.17 -9.82 -16.27
CA ALA A 137 2.53 -10.36 -16.33
C ALA A 137 2.68 -11.57 -15.39
N MET A 138 3.44 -12.58 -15.80
CA MET A 138 3.84 -13.68 -14.92
C MET A 138 5.17 -13.37 -14.26
N ILE A 139 5.16 -13.14 -12.94
CA ILE A 139 6.35 -12.82 -12.15
C ILE A 139 6.48 -13.89 -11.07
N MET A 140 7.64 -14.57 -11.02
CA MET A 140 7.89 -15.68 -10.10
C MET A 140 6.77 -16.75 -10.09
N GLY A 141 6.18 -17.00 -11.27
CA GLY A 141 5.10 -17.99 -11.43
C GLY A 141 3.72 -17.55 -10.96
N LYS A 142 3.52 -16.28 -10.57
CA LYS A 142 2.19 -15.74 -10.22
C LYS A 142 1.76 -14.63 -11.20
N PRO A 143 0.45 -14.48 -11.43
CA PRO A 143 -0.08 -13.41 -12.27
C PRO A 143 -0.10 -12.07 -11.51
N PHE A 144 0.39 -11.02 -12.16
CA PHE A 144 0.37 -9.64 -11.68
C PHE A 144 -0.41 -8.77 -12.66
N ALA A 145 -1.25 -7.88 -12.15
CA ALA A 145 -1.99 -6.92 -12.96
C ALA A 145 -1.72 -5.50 -12.47
N ARG A 146 -1.66 -4.56 -13.42
CA ARG A 146 -1.69 -3.15 -13.11
C ARG A 146 -3.11 -2.74 -12.75
N PHE A 147 -3.24 -1.84 -11.78
CA PHE A 147 -4.50 -1.18 -11.48
C PHE A 147 -4.38 0.34 -11.57
N TYR A 148 -5.53 1.00 -11.71
CA TYR A 148 -5.69 2.44 -11.64
C TYR A 148 -6.84 2.78 -10.69
N ILE A 149 -6.66 3.82 -9.89
CA ILE A 149 -7.72 4.45 -9.11
C ILE A 149 -7.79 5.90 -9.60
N GLU A 150 -8.97 6.31 -10.04
CA GLU A 150 -9.25 7.65 -10.53
C GLU A 150 -10.41 8.23 -9.72
N ARG A 151 -10.58 9.55 -9.77
CA ARG A 151 -11.80 10.17 -9.22
C ARG A 151 -13.00 9.61 -9.96
N SER A 152 -13.98 9.10 -9.22
CA SER A 152 -15.29 8.83 -9.80
C SER A 152 -15.86 10.17 -10.25
N GLU A 153 -16.14 10.31 -11.54
CA GLU A 153 -16.99 11.41 -12.01
C GLU A 153 -18.34 11.27 -11.30
N GLY A 154 -18.69 12.26 -10.49
CA GLY A 154 -19.94 12.31 -9.73
C GLY A 154 -21.14 12.68 -10.59
#